data_AF-A0A4Q6EYZ5-F1
#
_entry.id   AF-A0A4Q6EYZ5-F1
#
_cell.length_a   1.000
_cell.length_b   1.000
_cell.length_c   1.000
_cell.angle_alpha   90.00
_cell.angle_beta   90.00
_cell.angle_gamma   90.00
#
_symmetry.space_group_name_H-M   'P 1'
#
loop_
_entity.id
_entity.type
_entity.pdbx_description
1 polymer ?
#
loop_
_entity_poly.entity_id
_entity_poly.type
_entity_poly.pdbx_seq_one_letter_code
_entity_poly.pdbx_strand_id
1 'polypeptide(L)'
;MKRPSWLPSLATAPFCPSEASGSVIIPPGLSNARKLALFLGPGLMVAVGYMDPGNWATDLEAGSRYGYGLLFVILLSSLTGMLLQTLSMRVGLISGLTLAELSRDRYSKPTNFVLWIFAEIAIIATDVAEVLGSALAFKLLLGVSLQWGIAITA
;
A
#
# COMPACT_ATOMS: atom_id res chain seq x y z
N MET A 1 -18.26 -26.85 13.83
CA MET A 1 -18.75 -25.75 12.94
C MET A 1 -18.00 -25.86 11.62
N LYS A 2 -18.63 -26.29 10.52
CA LYS A 2 -17.96 -26.43 9.21
C LYS A 2 -17.60 -25.03 8.69
N ARG A 3 -16.33 -24.80 8.40
CA ARG A 3 -15.81 -23.54 7.85
C ARG A 3 -16.37 -23.39 6.42
N PRO A 4 -16.97 -22.25 6.04
CA PRO A 4 -17.37 -22.00 4.66
C PRO A 4 -16.16 -22.14 3.72
N SER A 5 -16.30 -22.86 2.61
CA SER A 5 -15.21 -23.20 1.68
C SER A 5 -14.57 -22.00 0.99
N TRP A 6 -15.20 -20.82 1.04
CA TRP A 6 -14.71 -19.57 0.46
C TRP A 6 -13.86 -18.72 1.42
N LEU A 7 -13.80 -19.08 2.72
CA LEU A 7 -12.98 -18.36 3.68
C LEU A 7 -11.55 -18.91 3.66
N PRO A 8 -10.53 -18.07 3.41
CA PRO A 8 -9.14 -18.53 3.30
C PRO A 8 -8.70 -19.24 4.60
N SER A 9 -8.08 -20.40 4.44
CA SER A 9 -7.51 -21.22 5.53
C SER A 9 -6.15 -20.71 5.99
N LEU A 10 -5.47 -19.94 5.15
CA LEU A 10 -4.18 -19.31 5.35
C LEU A 10 -4.35 -17.80 5.55
N ALA A 11 -3.58 -17.21 6.47
CA ALA A 11 -3.52 -15.76 6.67
C ALA A 11 -2.54 -15.11 5.68
N THR A 12 -2.54 -15.59 4.44
CA THR A 12 -1.78 -14.99 3.35
C THR A 12 -2.75 -14.46 2.33
N ALA A 13 -2.50 -13.21 1.94
CA ALA A 13 -3.20 -12.67 0.80
C ALA A 13 -2.68 -13.39 -0.46
N PRO A 14 -3.54 -13.66 -1.46
CA PRO A 14 -3.14 -14.36 -2.68
C PRO A 14 -2.09 -13.60 -3.51
N PHE A 15 -1.85 -12.33 -3.19
CA PHE A 15 -0.78 -11.50 -3.77
C PHE A 15 0.54 -11.53 -2.97
N CYS A 16 0.60 -12.26 -1.86
CA CYS A 16 1.86 -12.41 -1.14
C CYS A 16 2.89 -13.10 -2.04
N PRO A 17 4.17 -12.67 -1.99
CA PRO A 17 5.26 -13.37 -2.65
C PRO A 17 5.24 -14.85 -2.27
N SER A 18 5.74 -15.71 -3.16
CA SER A 18 5.85 -17.15 -2.92
C SER A 18 6.55 -17.50 -1.60
N GLU A 19 7.43 -16.62 -1.16
CA GLU A 19 8.24 -16.66 0.05
C GLU A 19 7.42 -16.40 1.32
N ALA A 20 6.37 -15.60 1.23
CA ALA A 20 5.47 -15.29 2.35
C ALA A 20 4.22 -16.18 2.34
N SER A 21 3.88 -16.80 1.19
CA SER A 21 2.72 -17.66 1.02
C SER A 21 2.73 -18.84 2.02
N GLY A 22 1.64 -18.99 2.78
CA GLY A 22 1.51 -20.07 3.75
C GLY A 22 2.23 -19.87 5.10
N SER A 23 2.92 -18.74 5.30
CA SER A 23 3.69 -18.46 6.53
C SER A 23 2.86 -18.38 7.81
N VAL A 24 1.60 -17.94 7.73
CA VAL A 24 0.70 -17.79 8.88
C VAL A 24 -0.48 -18.77 8.78
N ILE A 25 -0.44 -19.80 9.62
CA ILE A 25 -1.50 -20.80 9.77
C ILE A 25 -2.52 -20.31 10.80
N ILE A 26 -3.81 -20.35 10.45
CA ILE A 26 -4.90 -19.92 11.35
C ILE A 26 -5.49 -21.14 12.04
N PRO A 27 -5.24 -21.38 13.33
CA PRO A 27 -5.79 -22.54 14.03
C PRO A 27 -7.32 -22.50 14.10
N PRO A 28 -7.98 -23.67 13.98
CA PRO A 28 -9.42 -23.77 14.14
C PRO A 28 -9.81 -23.43 15.59
N GLY A 29 -10.87 -22.63 15.78
CA GLY A 29 -11.40 -22.27 17.10
C GLY A 29 -11.01 -20.89 17.64
N LEU A 30 -10.19 -20.10 16.93
CA LEU A 30 -9.89 -18.72 17.31
C LEU A 30 -11.14 -17.81 17.31
N SER A 31 -11.20 -16.88 18.27
CA SER A 31 -12.19 -15.80 18.29
C SER A 31 -12.02 -14.87 17.10
N ASN A 32 -13.10 -14.18 16.69
CA ASN A 32 -13.09 -13.29 15.53
C ASN A 32 -12.06 -12.15 15.68
N ALA A 33 -11.88 -11.62 16.89
CA ALA A 33 -10.88 -10.58 17.17
C ALA A 33 -9.44 -11.07 16.95
N ARG A 34 -9.11 -12.28 17.40
CA ARG A 34 -7.77 -12.86 17.18
C ARG A 34 -7.53 -13.21 15.72
N LYS A 35 -8.57 -13.67 15.01
CA LYS A 35 -8.49 -13.87 13.54
C LYS A 35 -8.23 -12.56 12.83
N LEU A 36 -8.95 -11.50 13.17
CA LEU A 36 -8.76 -10.17 12.58
C LEU A 36 -7.32 -9.69 12.78
N ALA A 37 -6.78 -9.81 14.00
CA ALA A 37 -5.39 -9.42 14.29
C ALA A 37 -4.36 -10.10 13.38
N LEU A 38 -4.57 -11.39 13.04
CA LEU A 38 -3.69 -12.12 12.11
C LEU A 38 -3.78 -11.63 10.66
N PHE A 39 -4.90 -11.03 10.26
CA PHE A 39 -5.13 -10.50 8.90
C PHE A 39 -4.82 -9.00 8.76
N LEU A 40 -4.45 -8.30 9.84
CA LEU A 40 -4.18 -6.85 9.78
C LEU A 40 -2.91 -6.53 8.98
N GLY A 41 -1.91 -7.42 8.97
CA GLY A 41 -0.59 -7.18 8.39
C GLY A 41 -0.62 -6.64 6.94
N PRO A 42 -1.26 -7.35 5.99
CA PRO A 42 -1.34 -6.88 4.60
C PRO A 42 -2.03 -5.52 4.46
N GLY A 43 -3.08 -5.27 5.25
CA GLY A 43 -3.79 -3.98 5.21
C GLY A 43 -2.94 -2.82 5.74
N LEU A 44 -2.18 -3.06 6.81
CA LEU A 44 -1.27 -2.07 7.38
C LEU A 44 -0.10 -1.75 6.45
N MET A 45 0.47 -2.76 5.77
CA MET A 45 1.53 -2.55 4.77
C MET A 45 1.07 -1.61 3.65
N VAL A 46 -0.16 -1.78 3.16
CA VAL A 46 -0.72 -0.86 2.18
C VAL A 46 -0.98 0.53 2.78
N ALA A 47 -1.53 0.60 3.99
CA ALA A 47 -1.88 1.86 4.63
C ALA A 47 -0.66 2.76 4.88
N VAL A 48 0.51 2.19 5.21
CA VAL A 48 1.76 2.95 5.40
C VAL A 48 2.16 3.69 4.13
N GLY A 49 1.95 3.10 2.94
CA GLY A 49 2.24 3.76 1.67
C GLY A 49 1.36 4.99 1.38
N TYR A 50 0.24 5.17 2.09
CA TYR A 50 -0.58 6.39 2.01
C TYR A 50 -0.16 7.46 3.03
N MET A 51 0.84 7.19 3.86
CA MET A 51 1.37 8.11 4.87
C MET A 51 2.79 8.57 4.52
N ASP A 52 3.12 8.56 3.24
CA ASP A 52 4.45 8.90 2.72
C ASP A 52 4.74 10.41 2.81
N PRO A 53 6.01 10.82 2.91
CA PRO A 53 6.38 12.25 2.98
C PRO A 53 5.94 13.06 1.76
N GLY A 54 5.64 12.41 0.63
CA GLY A 54 5.24 13.07 -0.61
C GLY A 54 3.92 13.85 -0.48
N ASN A 55 2.99 13.37 0.33
CA ASN A 55 1.70 14.05 0.55
C ASN A 55 1.73 15.11 1.67
N TRP A 56 2.70 15.05 2.59
CA TRP A 56 2.79 16.00 3.70
C TRP A 56 3.03 17.43 3.24
N ALA A 57 3.86 17.62 2.21
CA ALA A 57 4.17 18.96 1.70
C ALA A 57 2.90 19.67 1.20
N THR A 58 2.07 18.97 0.41
CA THR A 58 0.81 19.50 -0.09
C THR A 58 -0.21 19.70 1.01
N ASP A 59 -0.30 18.79 1.99
CA ASP A 59 -1.24 18.90 3.10
C ASP A 59 -0.89 20.05 4.05
N LEU A 60 0.41 20.26 4.35
CA LEU A 60 0.89 21.38 5.15
C LEU A 60 0.68 22.71 4.43
N GLU A 61 0.97 22.77 3.13
CA GLU A 61 0.71 23.97 2.33
C GLU A 61 -0.78 24.30 2.26
N ALA A 62 -1.62 23.29 2.00
CA ALA A 62 -3.07 23.41 1.97
C ALA A 62 -3.62 23.89 3.32
N GLY A 63 -3.16 23.31 4.43
CA GLY A 63 -3.54 23.72 5.78
C GLY A 63 -3.09 25.14 6.11
N SER A 64 -1.89 25.54 5.69
CA SER A 64 -1.38 26.91 5.91
C SER A 64 -2.15 27.96 5.10
N ARG A 65 -2.64 27.63 3.90
CA ARG A 65 -3.35 28.57 3.02
C ARG A 65 -4.86 28.60 3.25
N TYR A 66 -5.48 27.44 3.49
CA TYR A 66 -6.93 27.27 3.53
C TYR A 66 -7.47 26.84 4.91
N GLY A 67 -6.60 26.71 5.92
CA GLY A 67 -6.97 26.22 7.24
C GLY A 67 -7.64 24.84 7.14
N TYR A 68 -8.79 24.70 7.81
CA TYR A 68 -9.56 23.45 7.82
C TYR A 68 -10.50 23.26 6.62
N GLY A 69 -10.52 24.21 5.66
CA GLY A 69 -11.48 24.19 4.55
C GLY A 69 -11.36 22.98 3.62
N LEU A 70 -10.18 22.34 3.58
CA LEU A 70 -9.90 21.19 2.70
C LEU A 70 -9.98 19.83 3.42
N LEU A 71 -10.31 19.78 4.72
CA LEU A 71 -10.44 18.50 5.45
C LEU A 71 -11.46 17.55 4.81
N PHE A 72 -12.55 18.07 4.25
CA PHE A 72 -13.55 17.24 3.58
C PHE A 72 -12.98 16.57 2.31
N VAL A 73 -12.03 17.22 1.62
CA VAL A 73 -11.37 16.66 0.42
C VAL A 73 -10.48 15.49 0.83
N ILE A 74 -9.74 15.62 1.93
CA ILE A 74 -8.92 14.54 2.50
C ILE A 74 -9.80 13.34 2.89
N LEU A 75 -10.94 13.60 3.53
CA LEU A 75 -11.92 12.56 3.87
C LEU A 75 -12.42 11.82 2.62
N LEU A 76 -12.85 12.56 1.58
CA LEU A 76 -13.34 11.96 0.34
C LEU A 76 -12.24 11.15 -0.38
N SER A 77 -11.02 11.69 -0.45
CA SER A 77 -9.85 10.99 -1.02
C SER A 77 -9.58 9.67 -0.29
N SER A 78 -9.64 9.69 1.04
CA SER A 78 -9.44 8.49 1.88
C SER A 78 -10.52 7.44 1.66
N LEU A 79 -11.79 7.86 1.53
CA LEU A 79 -12.91 6.95 1.22
C LEU A 79 -12.75 6.31 -0.17
N THR A 80 -12.31 7.07 -1.17
CA THR A 80 -12.02 6.56 -2.51
C THR A 80 -10.86 5.55 -2.47
N GLY A 81 -9.78 5.84 -1.74
CA GLY A 81 -8.67 4.92 -1.54
C GLY A 81 -9.11 3.59 -0.91
N MET A 82 -9.90 3.64 0.16
CA MET A 82 -10.46 2.44 0.80
C MET A 82 -11.36 1.62 -0.14
N LEU A 83 -12.16 2.28 -0.97
CA LEU A 83 -12.99 1.60 -1.99
C LEU A 83 -12.13 0.86 -3.00
N LEU A 84 -11.14 1.53 -3.61
CA LEU A 84 -10.26 0.94 -4.62
C LEU A 84 -9.41 -0.20 -4.03
N GLN A 85 -8.91 -0.04 -2.81
CA GLN A 85 -8.15 -1.08 -2.13
C GLN A 85 -9.02 -2.30 -1.81
N THR A 86 -10.28 -2.07 -1.39
CA THR A 86 -11.24 -3.16 -1.15
C THR A 86 -11.55 -3.93 -2.43
N LEU A 87 -11.71 -3.25 -3.56
CA LEU A 87 -11.92 -3.90 -4.86
C LEU A 87 -10.70 -4.72 -5.28
N SER A 88 -9.50 -4.15 -5.15
CA SER A 88 -8.25 -4.83 -5.48
C SER A 88 -8.04 -6.08 -4.63
N MET A 89 -8.30 -5.99 -3.32
CA MET A 89 -8.26 -7.14 -2.43
C MET A 89 -9.30 -8.20 -2.78
N ARG A 90 -10.54 -7.81 -3.12
CA ARG A 90 -11.60 -8.76 -3.51
C ARG A 90 -11.23 -9.51 -4.79
N VAL A 91 -10.70 -8.80 -5.78
CA VAL A 91 -10.23 -9.43 -7.03
C VAL A 91 -9.12 -10.43 -6.72
N GLY A 92 -8.12 -10.06 -5.92
CA GLY A 92 -7.07 -10.98 -5.51
C GLY A 92 -7.61 -12.20 -4.77
N LEU A 93 -8.46 -12.01 -3.77
CA LEU A 93 -9.07 -13.08 -2.97
C LEU A 93 -9.89 -14.08 -3.77
N ILE A 94 -10.63 -13.62 -4.78
CA ILE A 94 -11.51 -14.48 -5.59
C ILE A 94 -10.72 -15.15 -6.73
N SER A 95 -9.85 -14.42 -7.41
CA SER A 95 -9.10 -14.95 -8.57
C SER A 95 -7.89 -15.79 -8.16
N GLY A 96 -7.34 -15.57 -6.96
CA GLY A 96 -6.07 -16.14 -6.55
C GLY A 96 -4.85 -15.56 -7.28
N LEU A 97 -5.04 -14.48 -8.04
CA LEU A 97 -4.01 -13.82 -8.85
C LEU A 97 -3.83 -12.36 -8.41
N THR A 98 -2.64 -11.82 -8.64
CA THR A 98 -2.38 -10.38 -8.50
C THR A 98 -3.08 -9.59 -9.62
N LEU A 99 -3.29 -8.29 -9.40
CA LEU A 99 -3.85 -7.42 -10.44
C LEU A 99 -2.96 -7.34 -11.68
N ALA A 100 -1.63 -7.47 -11.50
CA ALA A 100 -0.67 -7.48 -12.60
C ALA A 100 -0.79 -8.75 -13.46
N GLU A 101 -0.91 -9.93 -12.84
CA GLU A 101 -1.14 -11.19 -13.54
C GLU A 101 -2.49 -11.19 -14.27
N LEU A 102 -3.55 -10.72 -13.60
CA LEU A 102 -4.87 -10.63 -14.21
C LEU A 102 -4.90 -9.66 -15.40
N SER A 103 -4.18 -8.54 -15.30
CA SER A 103 -4.01 -7.60 -16.41
C SER A 103 -3.25 -8.26 -17.57
N ARG A 104 -2.18 -8.99 -17.24
CA ARG A 104 -1.37 -9.73 -18.23
C ARG A 104 -2.20 -10.73 -19.02
N ASP A 105 -3.09 -11.43 -18.36
CA ASP A 105 -3.96 -12.45 -18.97
C ASP A 105 -5.11 -11.84 -19.79
N ARG A 106 -5.59 -10.65 -19.41
CA ARG A 106 -6.79 -10.04 -20.02
C ARG A 106 -6.47 -9.07 -21.16
N TYR A 107 -5.36 -8.36 -21.09
CA TYR A 107 -4.99 -7.34 -22.07
C TYR A 107 -3.98 -7.85 -23.11
N SER A 108 -3.87 -7.12 -24.22
CA SER A 108 -2.88 -7.42 -25.25
C SER A 108 -1.45 -7.11 -24.75
N LYS A 109 -0.44 -7.79 -25.32
CA LYS A 109 0.98 -7.56 -24.99
C LYS A 109 1.42 -6.09 -24.99
N PRO A 110 1.07 -5.24 -25.98
CA PRO A 110 1.49 -3.83 -25.95
C PRO A 110 0.84 -3.06 -24.80
N THR A 111 -0.45 -3.29 -24.50
CA THR A 111 -1.13 -2.64 -23.37
C THR A 111 -0.48 -3.02 -22.04
N ASN A 112 -0.16 -4.31 -21.84
CA ASN A 112 0.52 -4.77 -20.63
C ASN A 112 1.91 -4.16 -20.45
N PHE A 113 2.66 -4.00 -21.53
CA PHE A 113 3.96 -3.35 -21.48
C PHE A 113 3.85 -1.88 -21.07
N VAL A 114 2.85 -1.16 -21.60
CA VAL A 114 2.58 0.23 -21.20
C VAL A 114 2.15 0.31 -19.73
N LEU A 115 1.26 -0.58 -19.27
CA LEU A 115 0.86 -0.64 -17.86
C LEU A 115 2.04 -0.92 -16.93
N TRP A 116 2.95 -1.81 -17.34
CA TRP A 116 4.18 -2.07 -16.60
C TRP A 116 5.06 -0.83 -16.51
N ILE A 117 5.29 -0.11 -17.61
CA ILE A 117 6.05 1.15 -17.59
C ILE A 117 5.43 2.16 -16.61
N PHE A 118 4.10 2.33 -16.64
CA PHE A 118 3.44 3.24 -15.71
C PHE A 118 3.59 2.82 -14.25
N ALA A 119 3.54 1.51 -13.97
CA ALA A 119 3.75 0.99 -12.62
C ALA A 119 5.20 1.24 -12.14
N GLU A 120 6.20 1.01 -12.99
CA GLU A 120 7.61 1.29 -12.69
C GLU A 120 7.85 2.78 -12.43
N ILE A 121 7.32 3.66 -13.28
CA ILE A 121 7.44 5.11 -13.09
C ILE A 121 6.76 5.54 -11.79
N ALA A 122 5.59 4.97 -11.48
CA ALA A 122 4.86 5.30 -10.25
C ALA A 122 5.65 4.90 -9.00
N ILE A 123 6.21 3.68 -8.94
CA ILE A 123 6.95 3.24 -7.76
C ILE A 123 8.28 3.99 -7.60
N ILE A 124 8.97 4.32 -8.69
CA ILE A 124 10.16 5.17 -8.66
C ILE A 124 9.82 6.57 -8.13
N ALA A 125 8.67 7.14 -8.54
CA ALA A 125 8.23 8.44 -8.05
C ALA A 125 7.94 8.42 -6.54
N THR A 126 7.31 7.34 -6.03
CA THR A 126 7.09 7.15 -4.60
C THR A 126 8.42 7.04 -3.84
N ASP A 127 9.35 6.22 -4.32
CA ASP A 127 10.66 6.03 -3.70
C ASP A 127 11.48 7.34 -3.63
N VAL A 128 11.45 8.14 -4.69
CA VAL A 128 12.07 9.49 -4.70
C VAL A 128 11.47 10.39 -3.61
N ALA A 129 10.15 10.34 -3.39
CA ALA A 129 9.51 11.13 -2.34
C ALA A 129 9.92 10.65 -0.94
N GLU A 130 10.04 9.34 -0.72
CA GLU A 130 10.51 8.76 0.54
C GLU A 130 11.96 9.16 0.82
N VAL A 131 12.87 8.99 -0.14
CA VAL A 131 14.29 9.36 -0.02
C VAL A 131 14.45 10.85 0.32
N LEU A 132 13.73 11.73 -0.39
CA LEU A 132 13.79 13.17 -0.13
C LEU A 132 13.22 13.52 1.25
N GLY A 133 12.11 12.89 1.64
CA GLY A 133 11.51 13.06 2.96
C GLY A 133 12.45 12.63 4.09
N SER A 134 13.08 11.46 3.96
CA SER A 134 14.04 10.94 4.92
C SER A 134 15.32 11.80 5.00
N ALA A 135 15.84 12.25 3.86
CA ALA A 135 16.99 13.15 3.83
C ALA A 135 16.69 14.50 4.50
N LEU A 136 15.48 15.04 4.30
CA LEU A 136 15.01 16.25 4.99
C LEU A 136 14.88 16.00 6.50
N ALA A 137 14.33 14.85 6.91
CA ALA A 137 14.23 14.47 8.32
C ALA A 137 15.62 14.41 8.98
N PHE A 138 16.63 13.80 8.33
CA PHE A 138 18.00 13.78 8.85
C PHE A 138 18.61 15.18 8.96
N LYS A 139 18.34 16.05 7.98
CA LYS A 139 18.79 17.44 8.05
C LYS A 139 18.18 18.18 9.25
N LEU A 140 16.89 17.98 9.53
CA LEU A 140 16.20 18.64 10.64
C LEU A 140 16.57 18.06 12.01
N LEU A 141 16.74 16.74 12.12
CA LEU A 141 17.02 16.05 13.39
C LEU A 141 18.49 16.06 13.77
N LEU A 142 19.38 15.85 12.80
CA LEU A 142 20.82 15.62 13.03
C LEU A 142 21.69 16.77 12.48
N GLY A 143 21.11 17.74 11.77
CA GLY A 143 21.86 18.84 11.16
C GLY A 143 22.74 18.44 9.97
N VAL A 144 22.58 17.21 9.45
CA VAL A 144 23.37 16.68 8.34
C VAL A 144 22.99 17.39 7.03
N SER A 145 23.96 17.62 6.14
CA SER A 145 23.65 18.22 4.83
C SER A 145 22.72 17.33 4.01
N LEU A 146 21.89 17.92 3.15
CA LEU A 146 20.91 17.16 2.36
C LEU A 146 21.59 16.12 1.43
N GLN A 147 22.76 16.44 0.89
CA GLN A 147 23.54 15.53 0.03
C GLN A 147 23.92 14.25 0.77
N TRP A 148 24.42 14.40 1.99
CA TRP A 148 24.73 13.27 2.88
C TRP A 148 23.47 12.53 3.34
N GLY A 149 22.37 13.24 3.58
CA GLY A 149 21.07 12.63 3.89
C GLY A 149 20.61 11.71 2.76
N ILE A 150 20.63 12.20 1.51
CA ILE A 150 20.28 11.41 0.31
C ILE A 150 21.23 10.23 0.14
N ALA A 151 22.54 10.44 0.28
CA ALA A 151 23.54 9.38 0.09
C ALA A 151 23.42 8.23 1.11
N ILE A 152 22.81 8.47 2.27
CA ILE A 152 22.56 7.43 3.28
C ILE A 152 21.25 6.68 3.01
N THR A 153 20.28 7.31 2.36
CA THR A 153 18.92 6.78 2.16
C THR A 153 18.66 6.20 0.78
N ALA A 154 19.47 6.55 -0.22
CA ALA A 154 19.43 6.00 -1.58
C ALA A 154 20.22 4.70 -1.69
#